data_AF-A0A453PXZ2-F1
#
_entry.id   AF-A0A453PXZ2-F1
#
_cell.length_a   1.000
_cell.length_b   1.000
_cell.length_c   1.000
_cell.angle_alpha   90.00
_cell.angle_beta   90.00
_cell.angle_gamma   90.00
#
_symmetry.space_group_name_H-M   'P 1'
#
loop_
_entity.id
_entity.type
_entity.pdbx_description
1 polymer ?
#
loop_
_entity_poly.entity_id
_entity_poly.type
_entity_poly.pdbx_seq_one_letter_code
_entity_poly.pdbx_strand_id
1 'polypeptide(L)'
;MCMRVSKQLLVWSQEHTYWIASRFLILGFELDLYSPSEYCMVYWYMHVVFIKLIEKMQLRILASNENSRRKGKKKKDHSKDSVRDTPFPSSCLLLQCYVLLSEGLSMLLAALRKESKSFQSPSIFNTEQERFMQHFDLLQKAQIPECITYYSFKEAAAQAHMADVMKYNFFKEIQKIIPSLKGSFASEPEKLAELRQIEQVAEHNRIALNI
;
A
#
# COMPACT_ATOMS: atom_id res chain seq x y z
N MET A 1 -1.35 33.32 7.49
CA MET A 1 -1.49 32.67 6.18
C MET A 1 -0.28 31.78 5.85
N CYS A 2 0.95 32.30 5.99
CA CYS A 2 2.22 31.60 5.69
C CYS A 2 2.37 30.19 6.31
N MET A 3 2.11 30.02 7.62
CA MET A 3 2.22 28.70 8.27
C MET A 3 1.22 27.64 7.73
N ARG A 4 0.05 28.06 7.24
CA ARG A 4 -0.95 27.11 6.71
C ARG A 4 -0.57 26.63 5.31
N VAL A 5 -0.11 27.55 4.46
CA VAL A 5 0.42 27.23 3.14
C VAL A 5 1.64 26.31 3.27
N SER A 6 2.55 26.63 4.19
CA SER A 6 3.72 25.79 4.50
C SER A 6 3.31 24.37 4.93
N LYS A 7 2.32 24.21 5.81
CA LYS A 7 1.82 22.88 6.22
C LYS A 7 1.18 22.10 5.07
N GLN A 8 0.42 22.75 4.19
CA GLN A 8 -0.20 22.08 3.04
C GLN A 8 0.84 21.64 2.02
N LEU A 9 1.84 22.50 1.74
CA LEU A 9 2.97 22.17 0.89
C LEU A 9 3.80 21.02 1.46
N LEU A 10 3.99 20.98 2.78
CA LEU A 10 4.68 19.87 3.44
C LEU A 10 3.92 18.55 3.27
N VAL A 11 2.61 18.52 3.54
CA VAL A 11 1.79 17.31 3.36
C VAL A 11 1.79 16.85 1.91
N TRP A 12 1.65 17.78 0.96
CA TRP A 12 1.73 17.50 -0.47
C TRP A 12 3.10 16.92 -0.86
N SER A 13 4.19 17.53 -0.39
CA SER A 13 5.55 17.06 -0.67
C SER A 13 5.77 15.67 -0.11
N GLN A 14 5.34 15.41 1.13
CA GLN A 14 5.46 14.09 1.76
C GLN A 14 4.68 13.04 0.97
N GLU A 15 3.44 13.33 0.57
CA GLU A 15 2.65 12.42 -0.25
C GLU A 15 3.35 12.09 -1.58
N HIS A 16 3.87 13.09 -2.29
CA HIS A 16 4.59 12.87 -3.56
C HIS A 16 5.87 12.07 -3.37
N THR A 17 6.59 12.29 -2.28
CA THR A 17 7.75 11.47 -1.92
C THR A 17 7.38 9.99 -1.80
N TYR A 18 6.24 9.66 -1.18
CA TYR A 18 5.76 8.27 -1.10
C TYR A 18 5.25 7.73 -2.44
N TRP A 19 4.67 8.57 -3.32
CA TRP A 19 4.35 8.19 -4.70
C TRP A 19 5.61 7.86 -5.52
N ILE A 20 6.68 8.63 -5.35
CA ILE A 20 7.97 8.36 -5.99
C ILE A 20 8.55 7.04 -5.46
N ALA A 21 8.51 6.82 -4.14
CA ALA A 21 8.99 5.58 -3.55
C ALA A 21 8.19 4.36 -4.03
N SER A 22 6.86 4.45 -4.16
CA SER A 22 6.07 3.34 -4.69
C SER A 22 6.38 3.04 -6.15
N ARG A 23 6.50 4.08 -7.00
CA ARG A 23 6.94 3.95 -8.40
C ARG A 23 8.34 3.33 -8.51
N PHE A 24 9.28 3.77 -7.68
CA PHE A 24 10.64 3.22 -7.62
C PHE A 24 10.62 1.71 -7.32
N LEU A 25 9.83 1.28 -6.35
CA LEU A 25 9.70 -0.13 -5.99
C LEU A 25 9.03 -0.95 -7.11
N ILE A 26 7.95 -0.45 -7.71
CA ILE A 26 7.25 -1.11 -8.83
C ILE A 26 8.18 -1.28 -10.03
N LEU A 27 8.95 -0.24 -10.36
CA LEU A 27 9.89 -0.27 -11.48
C LEU A 27 10.93 -1.39 -11.33
N GLY A 28 11.31 -1.76 -10.10
CA GLY A 28 12.18 -2.91 -9.88
C GLY A 28 11.58 -4.24 -10.33
N PHE A 29 10.25 -4.40 -10.32
CA PHE A 29 9.59 -5.56 -10.94
C PHE A 29 9.58 -5.46 -12.46
N GLU A 30 9.26 -4.28 -13.02
CA GLU A 30 9.22 -4.07 -14.47
C GLU A 30 10.58 -4.27 -15.15
N LEU A 31 11.66 -4.05 -14.39
CA LEU A 31 13.05 -4.23 -14.82
C LEU A 31 13.65 -5.57 -14.39
N ASP A 32 12.86 -6.49 -13.84
CA ASP A 32 13.29 -7.82 -13.37
C ASP A 32 14.48 -7.76 -12.37
N LEU A 33 14.53 -6.74 -11.51
CA LEU A 33 15.61 -6.53 -10.54
C LEU A 33 15.46 -7.36 -9.26
N TYR A 34 14.28 -7.93 -9.03
CA TYR A 34 14.00 -8.75 -7.85
C TYR A 34 13.93 -10.23 -8.24
N SER A 35 14.67 -11.06 -7.50
CA SER A 35 14.49 -12.50 -7.56
C SER A 35 13.29 -12.94 -6.71
N PRO A 36 12.70 -14.12 -6.98
CA PRO A 36 11.62 -14.69 -6.15
C PRO A 36 11.99 -14.81 -4.66
N SER A 37 13.28 -14.98 -4.37
CA SER A 37 13.82 -15.04 -3.01
C SER A 37 13.85 -13.69 -2.28
N GLU A 38 13.48 -12.60 -2.95
CA GLU A 38 13.42 -11.24 -2.40
C GLU A 38 11.99 -10.68 -2.35
N TYR A 39 11.04 -11.32 -3.03
CA TYR A 39 9.66 -10.83 -3.09
C TYR A 39 9.04 -10.58 -1.71
N CYS A 40 9.36 -11.41 -0.70
CA CYS A 40 8.87 -11.19 0.66
C CYS A 40 9.29 -9.83 1.23
N MET A 41 10.57 -9.44 1.12
CA MET A 41 11.05 -8.16 1.65
C MET A 41 10.56 -6.98 0.81
N VAL A 42 10.45 -7.16 -0.51
CA VAL A 42 9.95 -6.11 -1.42
C VAL A 42 8.47 -5.83 -1.17
N TYR A 43 7.63 -6.85 -1.10
CA TYR A 43 6.21 -6.67 -0.79
C TYR A 43 5.99 -6.10 0.62
N TRP A 44 6.80 -6.53 1.60
CA TRP A 44 6.77 -5.92 2.93
C TRP A 44 7.09 -4.42 2.86
N TYR A 45 8.15 -4.03 2.17
CA TYR A 45 8.55 -2.62 2.06
C TYR A 45 7.49 -1.80 1.32
N MET A 46 6.94 -2.34 0.23
CA MET A 46 5.82 -1.74 -0.50
C MET A 46 4.61 -1.53 0.40
N HIS A 47 4.26 -2.51 1.23
CA HIS A 47 3.17 -2.37 2.19
C HIS A 47 3.39 -1.18 3.12
N VAL A 48 4.57 -1.05 3.73
CA VAL A 48 4.87 0.09 4.61
C VAL A 48 4.79 1.43 3.85
N VAL A 49 5.32 1.48 2.63
CA VAL A 49 5.22 2.67 1.75
C VAL A 49 3.76 3.01 1.46
N PHE A 50 2.92 2.03 1.12
CA PHE A 50 1.51 2.27 0.80
C PHE A 50 0.70 2.70 2.01
N ILE A 51 0.97 2.16 3.20
CA ILE A 51 0.38 2.63 4.47
C ILE A 51 0.71 4.11 4.69
N LYS A 52 1.97 4.50 4.54
CA LYS A 52 2.36 5.90 4.68
C LYS A 52 1.75 6.79 3.60
N LEU A 53 1.66 6.29 2.37
CA LEU A 53 1.04 7.02 1.28
C LEU A 53 -0.44 7.30 1.55
N ILE A 54 -1.20 6.30 2.02
CA ILE A 54 -2.63 6.47 2.29
C ILE A 54 -2.86 7.41 3.49
N GLU A 55 -2.01 7.35 4.52
CA GLU A 55 -2.01 8.30 5.65
C GLU A 55 -1.84 9.75 5.14
N LYS A 56 -0.84 10.02 4.28
CA LYS A 56 -0.61 11.37 3.75
C LYS A 56 -1.75 11.82 2.84
N MET A 57 -2.28 10.92 2.01
CA MET A 57 -3.42 11.22 1.14
C MET A 57 -4.66 11.63 1.95
N GLN A 58 -4.97 10.90 3.04
CA GLN A 58 -6.06 11.22 3.96
C GLN A 58 -5.85 12.57 4.67
N LEU A 59 -4.63 12.86 5.15
CA LEU A 59 -4.31 14.14 5.76
C LEU A 59 -4.53 15.32 4.79
N ARG A 60 -4.17 15.16 3.51
CA ARG A 60 -4.43 16.17 2.47
C ARG A 60 -5.93 16.39 2.25
N ILE A 61 -6.72 15.31 2.21
CA ILE A 61 -8.18 15.38 2.03
C ILE A 61 -8.82 16.14 3.21
N LEU A 62 -8.44 15.80 4.44
CA LEU A 62 -8.92 16.49 5.65
C LEU A 62 -8.54 17.98 5.65
N ALA A 63 -7.30 18.32 5.28
CA ALA A 63 -6.84 19.70 5.19
C ALA A 63 -7.60 20.52 4.13
N SER A 64 -8.07 19.87 3.06
CA SER A 64 -8.85 20.51 1.99
C SER A 64 -10.29 20.78 2.43
N ASN A 65 -10.91 19.84 3.15
CA ASN A 65 -12.29 19.98 3.66
C ASN A 65 -12.42 21.05 4.76
N GLU A 66 -11.39 21.26 5.59
CA GLU A 66 -11.38 22.37 6.56
C GLU A 66 -11.40 23.75 5.87
N ASN A 67 -10.81 23.89 4.68
CA ASN A 67 -10.80 25.15 3.94
C ASN A 67 -12.16 25.45 3.29
N SER A 68 -12.87 24.43 2.81
CA SER A 68 -14.20 24.60 2.19
C SER A 68 -15.26 24.99 3.22
N ARG A 69 -15.25 24.37 4.41
CA ARG A 69 -16.16 24.70 5.52
C ARG A 69 -16.01 26.14 6.02
N ARG A 70 -14.80 26.71 5.98
CA ARG A 70 -14.54 28.08 6.46
C ARG A 70 -14.87 29.16 5.42
N LYS A 71 -14.82 28.85 4.12
CA LYS A 71 -15.27 29.76 3.04
C LYS A 71 -16.80 29.88 2.92
N GLY A 72 -17.57 28.92 3.44
CA GLY A 72 -19.04 28.88 3.34
C GLY A 72 -19.82 29.73 4.36
N LYS A 73 -19.17 30.53 5.21
CA LYS A 73 -19.85 31.26 6.31
C LYS A 73 -20.54 32.58 5.87
N LYS A 74 -21.13 32.62 4.67
CA LYS A 74 -22.08 33.67 4.22
C LYS A 74 -23.18 33.10 3.31
N LYS A 75 -24.11 32.35 3.90
CA LYS A 75 -25.58 32.48 3.75
C LYS A 75 -26.24 31.28 4.43
N LYS A 76 -27.05 31.57 5.43
CA LYS A 76 -27.96 30.63 6.08
C LYS A 76 -29.22 30.58 5.23
N ASP A 77 -29.58 29.41 4.70
CA ASP A 77 -30.98 28.98 4.72
C ASP A 77 -31.13 27.46 4.60
N HIS A 78 -32.22 26.96 5.18
CA HIS A 78 -32.50 25.58 5.54
C HIS A 78 -32.45 24.53 4.42
N SER A 79 -31.87 23.36 4.70
CA SER A 79 -32.45 22.06 4.32
C SER A 79 -31.80 20.89 5.09
N LYS A 80 -32.66 19.91 5.35
CA LYS A 80 -32.53 18.72 6.20
C LYS A 80 -31.47 17.71 5.74
N ASP A 81 -31.00 16.93 6.71
CA ASP A 81 -30.48 15.56 6.59
C ASP A 81 -29.68 15.18 5.33
N SER A 82 -28.37 15.26 5.49
CA SER A 82 -27.41 14.43 4.77
C SER A 82 -26.05 14.59 5.45
N VAL A 83 -25.92 14.12 6.69
CA VAL A 83 -24.63 13.56 7.15
C VAL A 83 -24.45 12.23 6.40
N ARG A 84 -24.43 12.29 5.07
CA ARG A 84 -24.02 11.15 4.27
C ARG A 84 -22.51 11.11 4.44
N ASP A 85 -22.06 10.02 5.03
CA ASP A 85 -20.70 9.51 4.93
C ASP A 85 -20.13 9.92 3.58
N THR A 86 -19.19 10.87 3.58
CA THR A 86 -18.51 11.21 2.34
C THR A 86 -17.76 9.94 1.95
N PRO A 87 -18.09 9.29 0.82
CA PRO A 87 -17.48 8.02 0.47
C PRO A 87 -15.96 8.18 0.47
N PHE A 88 -15.26 7.21 1.04
CA PHE A 88 -13.80 7.17 0.99
C PHE A 88 -13.38 7.33 -0.49
N PRO A 89 -12.53 8.32 -0.84
CA PRO A 89 -12.28 8.62 -2.25
C PRO A 89 -11.80 7.39 -3.00
N SER A 90 -12.27 7.19 -4.23
CA SER A 90 -11.98 5.99 -5.01
C SER A 90 -10.47 5.78 -5.23
N SER A 91 -9.68 6.86 -5.29
CA SER A 91 -8.22 6.79 -5.31
C SER A 91 -7.63 6.21 -4.01
N CYS A 92 -8.21 6.52 -2.86
CA CYS A 92 -7.80 5.95 -1.58
C CYS A 92 -8.23 4.49 -1.46
N LEU A 93 -9.42 4.13 -1.97
CA LEU A 93 -9.87 2.72 -2.02
C LEU A 93 -8.97 1.88 -2.94
N LEU A 94 -8.54 2.41 -4.09
CA LEU A 94 -7.58 1.73 -4.96
C LEU A 94 -6.25 1.52 -4.24
N LEU A 95 -5.76 2.54 -3.54
CA LEU A 95 -4.54 2.42 -2.73
C LEU A 95 -4.71 1.41 -1.58
N GLN A 96 -5.89 1.31 -0.98
CA GLN A 96 -6.21 0.29 0.02
C GLN A 96 -6.08 -1.13 -0.56
N CYS A 97 -6.46 -1.34 -1.83
CA CYS A 97 -6.22 -2.63 -2.49
C CYS A 97 -4.72 -2.95 -2.58
N TYR A 98 -3.87 -1.97 -2.90
CA TYR A 98 -2.41 -2.16 -2.89
C TYR A 98 -1.85 -2.46 -1.51
N VAL A 99 -2.34 -1.78 -0.46
CA VAL A 99 -1.98 -2.07 0.94
C VAL A 99 -2.30 -3.53 1.28
N LEU A 100 -3.53 -3.97 1.01
CA LEU A 100 -3.97 -5.33 1.31
C LEU A 100 -3.21 -6.38 0.48
N LEU A 101 -2.95 -6.08 -0.80
CA LEU A 101 -2.26 -7.01 -1.70
C LEU A 101 -0.82 -7.22 -1.27
N SER A 102 -0.10 -6.13 -1.00
CA SER A 102 1.29 -6.18 -0.54
C SER A 102 1.43 -6.81 0.84
N GLU A 103 0.50 -6.54 1.77
CA GLU A 103 0.47 -7.19 3.08
C GLU A 103 0.22 -8.69 2.96
N GLY A 104 -0.80 -9.08 2.21
CA GLY A 104 -1.17 -10.48 2.00
C GLY A 104 -0.07 -11.29 1.34
N LEU A 105 0.56 -10.74 0.29
CA LEU A 105 1.69 -11.39 -0.39
C LEU A 105 2.91 -11.49 0.52
N SER A 106 3.24 -10.42 1.25
CA SER A 106 4.35 -10.43 2.21
C SER A 106 4.15 -11.51 3.28
N MET A 107 2.96 -11.54 3.91
CA MET A 107 2.66 -12.48 4.99
C MET A 107 2.60 -13.92 4.49
N LEU A 108 1.99 -14.17 3.32
CA LEU A 108 1.94 -15.49 2.69
C LEU A 108 3.35 -16.00 2.39
N LEU A 109 4.20 -15.19 1.75
CA LEU A 109 5.57 -15.60 1.43
C LEU A 109 6.41 -15.85 2.69
N ALA A 110 6.26 -15.02 3.72
CA ALA A 110 6.94 -15.23 5.00
C ALA A 110 6.49 -16.53 5.71
N ALA A 111 5.19 -16.83 5.69
CA ALA A 111 4.64 -18.06 6.24
C ALA A 111 5.11 -19.30 5.47
N LEU A 112 5.04 -19.28 4.13
CA LEU A 112 5.49 -20.38 3.27
C LEU A 112 6.99 -20.70 3.44
N ARG A 113 7.83 -19.67 3.62
CA ARG A 113 9.26 -19.83 3.91
C ARG A 113 9.54 -20.60 5.21
N LYS A 114 8.65 -20.51 6.19
CA LYS A 114 8.77 -21.25 7.44
C LYS A 114 8.35 -22.70 7.30
N GLU A 115 7.32 -22.95 6.49
CA GLU A 115 6.77 -24.30 6.34
C GLU A 115 7.54 -25.18 5.36
N SER A 116 8.12 -24.59 4.31
CA SER A 116 8.86 -25.37 3.32
C SER A 116 10.23 -24.78 2.98
N LYS A 117 11.23 -25.67 3.03
CA LYS A 117 12.59 -25.40 2.57
C LYS A 117 12.66 -25.06 1.09
N SER A 118 11.66 -25.42 0.27
CA SER A 118 11.62 -25.06 -1.16
C SER A 118 11.53 -23.55 -1.38
N PHE A 119 10.97 -22.81 -0.43
CA PHE A 119 10.89 -21.34 -0.46
C PHE A 119 12.10 -20.67 0.21
N GLN A 120 12.97 -21.46 0.85
CA GLN A 120 14.25 -20.99 1.38
C GLN A 120 15.28 -21.13 0.25
N SER A 121 15.55 -20.03 -0.45
CA SER A 121 16.62 -19.97 -1.45
C SER A 121 17.82 -19.20 -0.87
N PRO A 122 18.73 -19.86 -0.14
CA PRO A 122 19.93 -19.22 0.37
C PRO A 122 20.82 -18.79 -0.81
N SER A 123 21.26 -17.54 -0.79
CA SER A 123 22.26 -17.05 -1.73
C SER A 123 23.66 -17.36 -1.21
N ILE A 124 24.54 -17.82 -2.08
CA ILE A 124 25.95 -18.10 -1.77
C ILE A 124 26.83 -16.84 -1.80
N PHE A 125 26.32 -15.74 -2.38
CA PHE A 125 27.10 -14.51 -2.59
C PHE A 125 26.73 -13.40 -1.60
N ASN A 126 25.44 -13.31 -1.23
CA ASN A 126 24.94 -12.24 -0.41
C ASN A 126 23.98 -12.73 0.67
N THR A 127 24.12 -12.18 1.86
CA THR A 127 23.16 -12.34 2.93
C THR A 127 21.83 -11.66 2.57
N GLU A 128 20.74 -12.03 3.27
CA GLU A 128 19.45 -11.35 3.11
C GLU A 128 19.54 -9.86 3.49
N GLN A 129 20.37 -9.52 4.49
CA GLN A 129 20.59 -8.14 4.91
C GLN A 129 21.31 -7.32 3.82
N GLU A 130 22.33 -7.87 3.17
CA GLU A 130 23.02 -7.19 2.07
C GLU A 130 22.08 -6.92 0.90
N ARG A 131 21.22 -7.90 0.56
CA ARG A 131 20.19 -7.72 -0.48
C ARG A 131 19.15 -6.68 -0.09
N PHE A 132 18.73 -6.67 1.18
CA PHE A 132 17.87 -5.62 1.71
C PHE A 132 18.51 -4.24 1.55
N MET A 133 19.81 -4.09 1.84
CA MET A 133 20.52 -2.84 1.63
C MET A 133 20.62 -2.49 0.13
N GLN A 134 20.95 -3.44 -0.75
CA GLN A 134 21.02 -3.19 -2.20
C GLN A 134 19.72 -2.62 -2.76
N HIS A 135 18.57 -3.15 -2.34
CA HIS A 135 17.26 -2.71 -2.84
C HIS A 135 16.77 -1.41 -2.19
N PHE A 136 17.08 -1.18 -0.91
CA PHE A 136 16.42 -0.13 -0.13
C PHE A 136 17.36 0.96 0.41
N ASP A 137 18.67 0.92 0.15
CA ASP A 137 19.64 1.89 0.68
C ASP A 137 19.31 3.34 0.25
N LEU A 138 18.90 3.55 -0.99
CA LEU A 138 18.50 4.88 -1.48
C LEU A 138 17.28 5.42 -0.72
N LEU A 139 16.28 4.57 -0.49
CA LEU A 139 15.06 4.92 0.24
C LEU A 139 15.34 5.14 1.74
N GLN A 140 16.21 4.32 2.35
CA GLN A 140 16.64 4.47 3.73
C GLN A 140 17.44 5.77 3.95
N LYS A 141 18.35 6.11 3.04
CA LYS A 141 19.08 7.40 3.07
C LYS A 141 18.15 8.60 2.96
N ALA A 142 17.07 8.45 2.20
CA ALA A 142 16.01 9.45 2.10
C ALA A 142 15.02 9.44 3.29
N GLN A 143 15.16 8.50 4.23
CA GLN A 143 14.25 8.26 5.37
C GLN A 143 12.81 7.95 4.94
N ILE A 144 12.64 7.12 3.91
CA ILE A 144 11.33 6.75 3.36
C ILE A 144 11.15 5.24 3.37
N PRO A 145 10.17 4.69 4.11
CA PRO A 145 9.54 5.24 5.31
C PRO A 145 10.54 5.57 6.43
N GLU A 146 10.13 6.44 7.35
CA GLU A 146 10.91 6.76 8.55
C GLU A 146 11.03 5.53 9.46
N CYS A 147 12.20 5.35 10.09
CA CYS A 147 12.43 4.37 11.16
C CYS A 147 12.24 2.87 10.81
N ILE A 148 12.40 2.49 9.55
CA ILE A 148 12.41 1.06 9.17
C ILE A 148 13.81 0.55 8.89
N THR A 149 14.05 -0.71 9.24
CA THR A 149 15.34 -1.39 9.09
C THR A 149 15.16 -2.81 8.60
N TYR A 150 16.26 -3.47 8.21
CA TYR A 150 16.27 -4.91 7.96
C TYR A 150 15.71 -5.71 9.14
N TYR A 151 15.98 -5.29 10.38
CA TYR A 151 15.47 -5.97 11.57
C TYR A 151 13.97 -5.83 11.74
N SER A 152 13.40 -4.68 11.35
CA SER A 152 11.94 -4.48 11.32
C SER A 152 11.26 -5.45 10.35
N PHE A 153 11.84 -5.64 9.16
CA PHE A 153 11.38 -6.67 8.22
C PHE A 153 11.51 -8.07 8.81
N LYS A 154 12.67 -8.39 9.39
CA LYS A 154 12.94 -9.72 9.94
C LYS A 154 11.98 -10.08 11.06
N GLU A 155 11.66 -9.13 11.94
CA GLU A 155 10.68 -9.30 13.01
C GLU A 155 9.28 -9.55 12.44
N ALA A 156 8.83 -8.73 11.48
CA ALA A 156 7.52 -8.90 10.84
C ALA A 156 7.40 -10.26 10.14
N ALA A 157 8.43 -10.67 9.38
CA ALA A 157 8.47 -11.98 8.74
C ALA A 157 8.51 -13.12 9.77
N ALA A 158 9.20 -12.94 10.89
CA ALA A 158 9.26 -13.90 11.99
C ALA A 158 7.91 -14.06 12.72
N GLN A 159 6.98 -13.11 12.60
CA GLN A 159 5.63 -13.20 13.18
C GLN A 159 4.58 -13.79 12.23
N ALA A 160 4.87 -13.92 10.92
CA ALA A 160 3.89 -14.41 9.96
C ALA A 160 3.69 -15.93 10.06
N HIS A 161 2.45 -16.39 10.28
CA HIS A 161 2.08 -17.81 10.28
C HIS A 161 0.93 -18.07 9.30
N MET A 162 0.84 -19.30 8.75
CA MET A 162 -0.25 -19.65 7.82
C MET A 162 -1.64 -19.49 8.45
N ALA A 163 -1.78 -19.75 9.75
CA ALA A 163 -3.01 -19.51 10.48
C ALA A 163 -3.46 -18.03 10.41
N ASP A 164 -2.52 -17.09 10.51
CA ASP A 164 -2.80 -15.66 10.41
C ASP A 164 -3.16 -15.27 8.97
N VAL A 165 -2.46 -15.81 7.97
CA VAL A 165 -2.78 -15.60 6.55
C VAL A 165 -4.22 -16.01 6.24
N MET A 166 -4.65 -17.19 6.72
CA MET A 166 -6.02 -17.67 6.56
C MET A 166 -7.04 -16.84 7.34
N LYS A 167 -6.68 -16.40 8.56
CA LYS A 167 -7.55 -15.62 9.44
C LYS A 167 -7.83 -14.22 8.88
N TYR A 168 -6.79 -13.50 8.44
CA TYR A 168 -6.93 -12.14 7.91
C TYR A 168 -7.46 -12.13 6.48
N ASN A 169 -7.02 -13.08 5.65
CA ASN A 169 -7.48 -13.27 4.27
C ASN A 169 -7.61 -11.95 3.48
N PHE A 170 -6.50 -11.20 3.40
CA PHE A 170 -6.44 -9.89 2.74
C PHE A 170 -6.99 -9.92 1.30
N PHE A 171 -6.78 -11.02 0.58
CA PHE A 171 -7.28 -11.22 -0.78
C PHE A 171 -8.81 -11.21 -0.86
N LYS A 172 -9.50 -11.76 0.15
CA LYS A 172 -10.96 -11.69 0.26
C LYS A 172 -11.43 -10.27 0.53
N GLU A 173 -10.71 -9.48 1.33
CA GLU A 173 -11.06 -8.08 1.57
C GLU A 173 -10.96 -7.22 0.30
N ILE A 174 -9.96 -7.46 -0.55
CA ILE A 174 -9.82 -6.78 -1.85
C ILE A 174 -11.09 -6.98 -2.72
N GLN A 175 -11.65 -8.18 -2.73
CA GLN A 175 -12.86 -8.49 -3.50
C GLN A 175 -14.11 -7.78 -3.02
N LYS A 176 -14.17 -7.38 -1.74
CA LYS A 176 -15.26 -6.55 -1.21
C LYS A 176 -15.15 -5.11 -1.69
N ILE A 177 -13.92 -4.62 -1.93
CA ILE A 177 -13.66 -3.23 -2.35
C ILE A 177 -13.87 -3.05 -3.85
N ILE A 178 -13.40 -4.00 -4.68
CA ILE A 178 -13.41 -3.88 -6.16
C ILE A 178 -14.75 -3.45 -6.77
N PRO A 179 -15.93 -3.98 -6.37
CA PRO A 179 -17.21 -3.58 -6.96
C PRO A 179 -17.48 -2.07 -6.86
N SER A 180 -17.09 -1.44 -5.75
CA SER A 180 -17.26 0.01 -5.54
C SER A 180 -16.32 0.85 -6.43
N LEU A 181 -15.17 0.29 -6.81
CA LEU A 181 -14.18 0.93 -7.67
C LEU A 181 -14.55 0.86 -9.15
N LYS A 182 -15.15 -0.25 -9.61
CA LYS A 182 -15.54 -0.45 -11.02
C LYS A 182 -16.46 0.66 -11.54
N GLY A 183 -17.46 1.05 -10.74
CA GLY A 183 -18.35 2.15 -11.09
C GLY A 183 -17.65 3.51 -11.06
N SER A 184 -16.73 3.71 -10.10
CA SER A 184 -16.00 4.97 -9.94
C SER A 184 -15.03 5.27 -11.10
N PHE A 185 -14.42 4.23 -11.67
CA PHE A 185 -13.42 4.36 -12.73
C PHE A 185 -13.98 4.04 -14.13
N ALA A 186 -15.30 4.07 -14.32
CA ALA A 186 -15.94 3.70 -15.59
C ALA A 186 -15.39 4.49 -16.80
N SER A 187 -14.98 5.74 -16.58
CA SER A 187 -14.41 6.62 -17.61
C SER A 187 -12.88 6.53 -17.74
N GLU A 188 -12.20 5.73 -16.92
CA GLU A 188 -10.74 5.64 -16.83
C GLU A 188 -10.28 4.23 -17.21
N PRO A 189 -10.07 3.93 -18.51
CA PRO A 189 -9.78 2.57 -18.98
C PRO A 189 -8.49 2.00 -18.39
N GLU A 190 -7.47 2.84 -18.19
CA GLU A 190 -6.20 2.45 -17.55
C GLU A 190 -6.42 2.00 -16.11
N LYS A 191 -7.25 2.72 -15.34
CA LYS A 191 -7.60 2.37 -13.96
C LYS A 191 -8.43 1.08 -13.88
N LEU A 192 -9.30 0.84 -14.85
CA LEU A 192 -10.03 -0.42 -14.93
C LEU A 192 -9.11 -1.59 -15.29
N ALA A 193 -8.11 -1.39 -16.15
CA ALA A 193 -7.12 -2.42 -16.46
C ALA A 193 -6.27 -2.76 -15.23
N GLU A 194 -5.78 -1.74 -14.51
CA GLU A 194 -5.07 -1.89 -13.23
C GLU A 194 -5.93 -2.65 -12.21
N LEU A 195 -7.21 -2.29 -12.06
CA LEU A 195 -8.13 -2.95 -11.13
C LEU A 195 -8.37 -4.43 -11.49
N ARG A 196 -8.46 -4.77 -12.78
CA ARG A 196 -8.61 -6.17 -13.24
C ARG A 196 -7.38 -7.00 -12.89
N GLN A 197 -6.18 -6.44 -13.02
CA GLN A 197 -4.94 -7.13 -12.64
C GLN A 197 -4.92 -7.43 -11.13
N ILE A 198 -5.29 -6.45 -10.30
CA ILE A 198 -5.42 -6.62 -8.84
C ILE A 198 -6.47 -7.69 -8.51
N GLU A 199 -7.64 -7.64 -9.15
CA GLU A 199 -8.72 -8.63 -8.98
C GLU A 199 -8.25 -10.04 -9.32
N GLN A 200 -7.52 -10.18 -10.43
CA GLN A 200 -6.97 -11.46 -10.85
C GLN A 200 -6.01 -12.02 -9.79
N VAL A 201 -5.02 -11.24 -9.35
CA VAL A 201 -4.04 -11.72 -8.35
C VAL A 201 -4.73 -12.07 -7.04
N ALA A 202 -5.69 -11.25 -6.59
CA ALA A 202 -6.45 -11.52 -5.37
C ALA A 202 -7.27 -12.81 -5.48
N GLU A 203 -7.95 -13.05 -6.60
CA GLU A 203 -8.74 -14.28 -6.77
C GLU A 203 -7.87 -15.54 -6.80
N HIS A 204 -6.75 -15.51 -7.52
CA HIS A 204 -5.84 -16.67 -7.58
C HIS A 204 -5.31 -17.05 -6.19
N ASN A 205 -4.86 -16.05 -5.42
CA ASN A 205 -4.35 -16.31 -4.07
C ASN A 205 -5.46 -16.72 -3.09
N ARG A 206 -6.67 -16.14 -3.21
CA ARG A 206 -7.81 -16.55 -2.41
C ARG A 206 -8.20 -18.01 -2.67
N ILE A 207 -8.23 -18.43 -3.93
CA ILE A 207 -8.49 -19.84 -4.29
C ILE A 207 -7.39 -20.73 -3.70
N ALA A 208 -6.12 -20.38 -3.89
CA ALA A 208 -4.98 -21.15 -3.40
C ALA A 208 -5.00 -21.35 -1.86
N LEU A 209 -5.50 -20.38 -1.10
CA LEU A 209 -5.64 -20.48 0.36
C LEU A 209 -6.80 -21.37 0.83
N ASN A 210 -7.71 -21.78 -0.05
CA ASN A 210 -8.88 -22.60 0.28
C ASN A 210 -8.81 -24.02 -0.31
N ILE A 211 -7.69 -24.40 -0.93
CA ILE A 211 -7.39 -25.76 -1.40
C ILE A 211 -6.58 -26.48 -0.33
#